data_AF-A0A967WIQ8-F1
#
_entry.id   AF-A0A967WIQ8-F1
#
_cell.length_a   1.000
_cell.length_b   1.000
_cell.length_c   1.000
_cell.angle_alpha   90.00
_cell.angle_beta   90.00
_cell.angle_gamma   90.00
#
_symmetry.space_group_name_H-M   'P 1'
#
loop_
_entity.id
_entity.type
_entity.pdbx_description
1 polymer ?
#
loop_
_entity_poly.entity_id
_entity_poly.type
_entity_poly.pdbx_seq_one_letter_code
_entity_poly.pdbx_strand_id
1 'polypeptide(L)'
;MKSQLLSTVSHELRTPLASIKGFATTLLRDDVDWDEESRREFLAIIDEESDRLTELIGNLLDMARIEAGTLRVEAEPMDLRPHILETVAEFRVMTRAHE
;
A
#
# COMPACT_ATOMS: atom_id res chain seq x y z
N MET A 1 -19.44 12.30 -7.95
CA MET A 1 -18.90 11.02 -7.46
C MET A 1 -17.56 10.68 -8.12
N LYS A 2 -17.48 10.47 -9.45
CA LYS A 2 -16.22 10.17 -10.17
C LYS A 2 -15.04 11.12 -9.88
N SER A 3 -15.28 12.43 -9.96
CA SER A 3 -14.25 13.47 -9.69
C SER A 3 -13.79 13.48 -8.23
N GLN A 4 -14.70 13.25 -7.29
CA GLN A 4 -14.40 13.29 -5.86
C GLN A 4 -13.56 12.09 -5.44
N LEU A 5 -13.85 10.90 -5.98
CA LEU A 5 -13.05 9.70 -5.75
C LEU A 5 -11.68 9.80 -6.42
N LEU A 6 -11.60 10.25 -7.67
CA LEU A 6 -10.31 10.46 -8.34
C LEU A 6 -9.44 11.48 -7.59
N SER A 7 -10.07 12.52 -7.04
CA SER A 7 -9.41 13.49 -6.16
C SER A 7 -8.87 12.80 -4.91
N THR A 8 -9.68 12.02 -4.18
CA THR A 8 -9.26 11.28 -2.99
C THR A 8 -8.08 10.35 -3.26
N VAL A 9 -8.17 9.50 -4.30
CA VAL A 9 -7.08 8.59 -4.66
C VAL A 9 -5.83 9.37 -5.05
N SER A 10 -5.96 10.47 -5.80
CA SER A 10 -4.81 11.33 -6.14
C SER A 10 -4.13 11.91 -4.90
N HIS A 11 -4.89 12.27 -3.87
CA HIS A 11 -4.34 12.73 -2.60
C HIS A 11 -3.64 11.60 -1.84
N GLU A 12 -4.24 10.42 -1.79
CA GLU A 12 -3.68 9.26 -1.10
C GLU A 12 -2.39 8.74 -1.75
N LEU A 13 -2.27 8.83 -3.09
CA LEU A 13 -1.05 8.51 -3.83
C LEU A 13 0.09 9.52 -3.61
N ARG A 14 -0.23 10.79 -3.31
CA ARG A 14 0.81 11.82 -3.10
C ARG A 14 1.63 11.56 -1.85
N THR A 15 1.01 11.05 -0.79
CA THR A 15 1.68 10.76 0.48
C THR A 15 2.82 9.74 0.35
N PRO A 16 2.60 8.51 -0.15
CA PRO A 16 3.66 7.52 -0.32
C PRO A 16 4.74 8.02 -1.30
N LEU A 17 4.33 8.67 -2.39
CA LEU A 17 5.28 9.25 -3.35
C LEU A 17 6.17 10.33 -2.73
N ALA A 18 5.61 11.19 -1.88
CA ALA A 18 6.37 12.21 -1.16
C ALA A 18 7.36 11.58 -0.17
N SER A 19 6.95 10.51 0.52
CA SER A 19 7.80 9.72 1.42
C SER A 19 8.99 9.11 0.67
N ILE A 20 8.71 8.34 -0.39
CA ILE A 20 9.73 7.74 -1.27
C ILE A 20 10.72 8.79 -1.75
N LYS A 21 10.21 9.90 -2.29
CA LYS A 21 11.07 10.98 -2.81
C LYS A 21 11.88 11.64 -1.70
N GLY A 22 11.30 11.85 -0.52
CA GLY A 22 11.96 12.43 0.63
C GLY A 22 13.14 11.58 1.09
N PHE A 23 12.90 10.31 1.41
CA PHE A 23 13.94 9.39 1.87
C PHE A 23 15.01 9.13 0.80
N ALA A 24 14.62 8.95 -0.46
CA ALA A 24 15.59 8.80 -1.55
C ALA A 24 16.46 10.05 -1.70
N THR A 25 15.88 11.25 -1.58
CA THR A 25 16.66 12.51 -1.65
C THR A 25 17.59 12.65 -0.44
N THR A 26 17.15 12.25 0.75
CA THR A 26 17.97 12.22 1.96
C THR A 26 19.16 11.28 1.82
N LEU A 27 18.96 10.08 1.28
CA LEU A 27 20.02 9.10 1.02
C LEU A 27 21.03 9.54 -0.04
N LEU A 28 20.64 10.44 -0.95
CA LEU A 28 21.49 10.98 -2.01
C LEU A 28 22.32 12.21 -1.58
N ARG A 29 22.21 12.65 -0.32
CA ARG A 29 22.98 13.78 0.21
C ARG A 29 24.46 13.42 0.36
N ASP A 30 25.33 14.15 -0.32
CA ASP A 30 26.79 13.97 -0.23
C ASP A 30 27.39 14.56 1.07
N ASP A 31 26.61 15.37 1.81
CA ASP A 31 27.05 16.03 3.04
C ASP A 31 26.76 15.22 4.32
N VAL A 32 26.28 13.98 4.18
CA VAL A 32 25.92 13.11 5.31
C VAL A 32 26.47 11.70 5.09
N ASP A 33 27.30 11.24 6.02
CA ASP A 33 27.71 9.84 6.11
C ASP A 33 26.71 9.05 6.95
N TRP A 34 25.88 8.25 6.29
CA TRP A 34 24.92 7.37 6.95
C TRP A 34 25.59 6.08 7.41
N ASP A 35 25.36 5.68 8.67
CA ASP A 35 25.66 4.32 9.10
C ASP A 35 24.77 3.29 8.38
N GLU A 36 25.16 2.02 8.46
CA GLU A 36 24.47 0.95 7.76
C GLU A 36 23.03 0.74 8.26
N GLU A 37 22.77 0.98 9.54
CA GLU A 37 21.46 0.80 10.16
C GLU A 37 20.47 1.85 9.65
N SER A 38 20.83 3.13 9.74
CA SER A 38 20.05 4.26 9.25
C SER A 38 19.78 4.15 7.74
N ARG A 39 20.80 3.70 6.97
CA ARG A 39 20.64 3.48 5.54
C ARG A 39 19.61 2.40 5.24
N ARG A 40 19.64 1.28 5.97
CA ARG A 40 18.65 0.21 5.82
C ARG A 40 17.26 0.67 6.23
N GLU A 41 17.13 1.45 7.29
CA GLU A 41 15.84 1.98 7.74
C GLU A 41 15.19 2.86 6.65
N PHE A 42 15.93 3.80 6.07
CA PHE A 42 15.40 4.62 4.96
C PHE A 42 15.05 3.80 3.72
N LEU A 43 15.86 2.79 3.38
CA LEU A 43 15.55 1.90 2.27
C LEU A 43 14.30 1.06 2.54
N ALA A 44 14.10 0.58 3.77
CA ALA A 44 12.91 -0.15 4.17
C ALA A 44 11.64 0.71 4.07
N ILE A 45 11.72 1.98 4.47
CA ILE A 45 10.58 2.91 4.31
C ILE A 45 10.27 3.15 2.83
N ILE A 46 11.30 3.29 1.97
CA ILE A 46 11.09 3.43 0.52
C ILE A 46 10.40 2.19 -0.06
N ASP A 47 10.80 0.99 0.38
CA ASP A 47 10.24 -0.29 -0.05
C ASP A 47 8.75 -0.40 0.35
N GLU A 48 8.45 -0.19 1.63
CA GLU A 48 7.09 -0.23 2.18
C GLU A 48 6.15 0.77 1.48
N GLU A 49 6.61 2.01 1.26
CA GLU A 49 5.79 3.02 0.59
C GLU A 49 5.62 2.73 -0.92
N SER A 50 6.56 2.00 -1.53
CA SER A 50 6.43 1.54 -2.92
C SER A 50 5.39 0.43 -3.05
N ASP A 51 5.35 -0.49 -2.09
CA ASP A 51 4.31 -1.52 -2.00
C ASP A 51 2.94 -0.88 -1.77
N ARG A 52 2.84 0.05 -0.83
CA ARG A 52 1.61 0.82 -0.56
C ARG A 52 1.12 1.58 -1.80
N LEU A 53 2.03 2.20 -2.56
CA LEU A 53 1.68 2.87 -3.81
C LEU A 53 1.15 1.87 -4.86
N THR A 54 1.74 0.68 -4.93
CA THR A 54 1.33 -0.39 -5.83
C THR A 54 -0.09 -0.86 -5.51
N GLU A 55 -0.42 -1.07 -4.24
CA GLU A 55 -1.77 -1.44 -3.80
C GLU A 55 -2.81 -0.37 -4.16
N LEU A 56 -2.51 0.91 -3.92
CA LEU A 56 -3.41 2.01 -4.25
C LEU A 56 -3.68 2.10 -5.77
N ILE A 57 -2.66 1.86 -6.60
CA ILE A 57 -2.81 1.78 -8.05
C ILE A 57 -3.68 0.57 -8.44
N GLY A 58 -3.44 -0.59 -7.82
CA GLY A 58 -4.25 -1.80 -8.03
C GLY A 58 -5.74 -1.55 -7.75
N ASN A 59 -6.05 -0.98 -6.58
CA ASN A 59 -7.41 -0.62 -6.18
C ASN A 59 -8.08 0.34 -7.17
N LEU A 60 -7.32 1.32 -7.71
CA LEU A 60 -7.83 2.24 -8.73
C LEU A 60 -8.17 1.52 -10.04
N LEU A 61 -7.31 0.60 -10.49
CA LEU A 61 -7.52 -0.17 -11.72
C LEU A 61 -8.72 -1.12 -11.58
N ASP A 62 -8.85 -1.78 -10.44
CA ASP A 62 -9.98 -2.66 -10.17
C ASP A 62 -11.29 -1.89 -10.09
N MET A 63 -11.28 -0.70 -9.48
CA MET A 63 -12.44 0.18 -9.49
C MET A 63 -12.81 0.62 -10.92
N ALA A 64 -11.83 0.98 -11.74
CA ALA A 64 -12.08 1.33 -13.15
C ALA A 64 -12.70 0.16 -13.92
N ARG A 65 -12.27 -1.08 -13.65
CA ARG A 65 -12.85 -2.29 -14.23
C ARG A 65 -14.30 -2.52 -13.78
N ILE A 66 -14.59 -2.31 -12.49
CA ILE A 66 -15.94 -2.42 -11.91
C ILE A 66 -16.87 -1.38 -12.55
N GLU A 67 -16.46 -0.11 -12.62
CA GLU A 67 -17.28 0.94 -13.23
C GLU A 67 -17.53 0.70 -14.72
N ALA A 68 -16.55 0.13 -15.43
CA ALA A 68 -16.69 -0.25 -16.83
C ALA A 68 -17.52 -1.53 -17.04
N GLY A 69 -17.91 -2.24 -15.98
CA GLY A 69 -18.60 -3.53 -16.06
C GLY A 69 -17.74 -4.65 -16.66
N THR A 70 -16.42 -4.50 -16.59
CA THR A 70 -15.43 -5.42 -17.21
C THR A 70 -14.81 -6.38 -16.21
N LEU A 71 -15.06 -6.21 -14.91
CA LEU A 71 -14.63 -7.16 -13.89
C LEU A 71 -15.33 -8.51 -14.12
N ARG A 72 -14.54 -9.55 -14.38
CA ARG A 72 -15.02 -10.93 -14.51
C ARG A 72 -14.76 -11.67 -13.21
N VAL A 73 -15.82 -12.26 -12.65
CA VAL A 73 -15.74 -13.14 -11.48
C VAL A 73 -15.84 -14.57 -11.97
N GLU A 74 -14.81 -15.36 -11.70
CA GLU A 74 -14.80 -16.80 -11.98
C GLU A 74 -15.26 -17.52 -10.71
N ALA A 75 -16.53 -17.91 -10.68
CA ALA A 75 -17.10 -18.58 -9.53
C ALA A 75 -16.71 -20.07 -9.53
N GLU A 76 -16.05 -20.50 -8.47
CA GLU A 76 -15.69 -21.90 -8.22
C GLU A 76 -16.06 -22.33 -6.80
N PRO A 77 -16.38 -23.61 -6.55
CA PRO A 77 -16.56 -24.11 -5.19
C PRO A 77 -15.26 -23.95 -4.39
N MET A 78 -15.31 -23.19 -3.29
CA MET A 78 -14.17 -23.01 -2.38
C MET A 78 -14.56 -23.27 -0.92
N ASP A 79 -13.60 -23.71 -0.10
CA ASP A 79 -13.77 -23.77 1.36
C ASP A 79 -13.47 -22.40 1.97
N LEU A 80 -14.48 -21.75 2.54
CA LEU A 80 -14.34 -20.42 3.14
C LEU A 80 -13.58 -20.43 4.47
N ARG A 81 -13.48 -21.57 5.17
CA ARG A 81 -12.86 -21.66 6.50
C ARG A 81 -11.40 -21.20 6.52
N PRO A 82 -10.49 -21.67 5.64
CA PRO A 82 -9.10 -21.20 5.63
C PRO A 82 -9.00 -19.68 5.45
N HIS A 83 -9.77 -19.11 4.51
CA HIS A 83 -9.77 -17.68 4.25
C HIS A 83 -10.28 -16.85 5.44
N ILE A 84 -11.34 -17.32 6.11
CA ILE A 84 -11.84 -16.66 7.32
C ILE A 84 -10.80 -16.70 8.45
N LEU A 85 -10.13 -17.84 8.64
CA LEU A 85 -9.12 -17.97 9.70
C LEU A 85 -7.89 -17.09 9.44
N GLU A 86 -7.49 -16.96 8.18
CA GLU A 86 -6.42 -16.05 7.75
C GLU A 86 -6.76 -14.59 8.07
N THR A 87 -7.93 -14.11 7.65
CA THR A 87 -8.39 -12.75 7.98
C THR A 87 -8.47 -12.52 9.49
N VAL A 88 -9.01 -13.48 10.25
CA VAL A 88 -9.07 -13.35 11.71
C VAL A 88 -7.67 -13.29 12.35
N ALA A 89 -6.69 -14.03 11.82
CA ALA A 89 -5.32 -14.00 12.32
C ALA A 89 -4.66 -12.63 12.08
N GLU A 90 -4.85 -12.06 10.90
CA GLU A 90 -4.34 -10.73 10.53
C GLU A 90 -4.86 -9.63 11.49
N PHE A 91 -6.19 -9.56 11.67
CA PHE A 91 -6.80 -8.56 12.55
C PHE A 91 -6.48 -8.76 14.04
N ARG A 92 -6.19 -10.00 14.47
CA ARG A 92 -5.75 -10.29 15.86
C ARG A 92 -4.38 -9.68 16.18
N VAL A 93 -3.48 -9.59 15.20
CA VAL A 93 -2.17 -8.96 15.39
C VAL A 93 -2.33 -7.45 15.59
N MET A 94 -3.23 -6.82 14.84
CA MET A 94 -3.51 -5.37 14.95
C MET A 94 -4.22 -4.99 16.27
N THR A 95 -5.06 -5.86 16.82
CA THR A 95 -5.87 -5.56 18.01
C THR A 95 -5.12 -5.75 19.34
N ARG A 96 -4.01 -6.48 19.38
CA ARG A 96 -3.17 -6.61 20.59
C ARG A 96 -2.42 -5.34 20.98
N ALA A 97 -2.41 -4.30 20.13
CA ALA A 97 -1.87 -2.99 20.45
C ALA A 97 -2.85 -2.07 21.23
N HIS A 98 -4.05 -2.57 21.58
CA HIS A 98 -5.09 -1.84 22.32
C HIS A 98 -5.53 -2.57 23.60
N GLU A 99 -4.58 -2.95 24.46
CA GLU A 99 -4.81 -3.15 25.91
C GLU A 99 -4.16 -2.01 26.70
#